data_AF-A0A1F5UNB1-F1
#
_entry.id   AF-A0A1F5UNB1-F1
#
_cell.length_a   1.000
_cell.length_b   1.000
_cell.length_c   1.000
_cell.angle_alpha   90.00
_cell.angle_beta   90.00
_cell.angle_gamma   90.00
#
_symmetry.space_group_name_H-M   'P 1'
#
loop_
_entity.id
_entity.type
_entity.pdbx_description
1 polymer ?
#
loop_
_entity_poly.entity_id
_entity_poly.type
_entity_poly.pdbx_seq_one_letter_code
_entity_poly.pdbx_strand_id
1 'polypeptide(L)' 'MTLRDETEWIETVESGWNVLAGWDSERIINAMRAARPSLGYCDFYGDGRAAERIVGSVAAVFAKGYDCATTEISKEGGLP' A
#
# COMPACT_ATOMS: atom_id res chain seq x y z
N MET A 1 -13.81 10.55 9.94
CA MET A 1 -14.04 10.62 11.41
C MET A 1 -14.00 9.22 11.97
N THR A 2 -13.30 9.04 13.09
CA THR A 2 -13.05 7.75 13.75
C THR A 2 -13.36 7.89 15.24
N LEU A 3 -14.07 6.92 15.82
CA LEU A 3 -14.48 6.90 17.23
C LEU A 3 -13.46 6.24 18.17
N ARG A 4 -12.27 5.95 17.65
CA ARG A 4 -11.12 5.47 18.43
C ARG A 4 -10.29 6.66 18.89
N ASP A 5 -9.55 6.46 19.97
CA ASP A 5 -8.63 7.47 20.49
C ASP A 5 -7.32 7.56 19.71
N GLU A 6 -6.98 6.51 18.95
CA GLU A 6 -5.71 6.39 18.21
C GLU A 6 -5.89 5.79 16.82
N THR A 7 -4.93 6.07 15.92
CA THR A 7 -4.86 5.48 14.58
C THR A 7 -3.42 5.38 14.08
N GLU A 8 -3.13 4.34 13.31
CA GLU A 8 -1.88 4.20 12.55
C GLU A 8 -1.81 5.10 11.29
N TRP A 9 -2.93 5.68 10.87
CA TRP A 9 -3.06 6.51 9.65
C TRP A 9 -2.94 8.01 9.96
N ILE A 10 -1.80 8.41 10.53
CA ILE A 10 -1.56 9.76 11.08
C ILE A 10 -1.73 10.83 10.00
N GLU A 11 -1.24 10.57 8.79
CA GLU A 11 -1.29 11.47 7.63
C GLU A 11 -2.73 11.85 7.23
N THR A 12 -3.70 10.96 7.48
CA THR A 12 -5.12 11.24 7.22
C THR A 12 -5.70 12.20 8.25
N VAL A 13 -5.19 12.16 9.48
CA VAL A 13 -5.58 13.10 10.55
C VAL A 13 -4.94 14.46 10.30
N GLU A 14 -3.65 14.49 9.99
CA GLU A 14 -2.90 15.73 9.70
C GLU A 14 -3.46 16.50 8.50
N SER A 15 -3.93 15.79 7.48
CA SER A 15 -4.55 16.38 6.30
C SER A 15 -6.02 16.76 6.47
N GLY A 16 -6.61 16.50 7.64
CA GLY A 16 -8.01 16.78 7.95
C GLY A 16 -9.03 15.85 7.28
N TRP A 17 -8.56 14.84 6.53
CA TRP A 17 -9.40 13.80 5.93
C TRP A 17 -10.03 12.91 7.00
N ASN A 18 -9.35 12.73 8.12
CA ASN A 18 -9.83 12.02 9.28
C ASN A 18 -9.75 12.87 10.56
N VAL A 19 -10.60 12.56 11.52
CA VAL A 19 -10.64 13.21 12.83
C VAL A 19 -10.90 12.11 13.86
N LEU A 20 -10.05 12.02 14.88
CA LEU A 20 -10.23 11.13 16.01
C LEU A 20 -11.15 11.82 17.03
N ALA A 21 -12.39 11.37 17.12
CA ALA A 21 -13.39 11.93 18.03
C ALA A 21 -13.46 11.17 19.36
N GLY A 22 -12.95 9.92 19.40
CA GLY A 22 -13.11 9.04 20.55
C GLY A 22 -14.58 8.75 20.83
N TRP A 23 -14.94 8.61 22.10
CA TRP A 23 -16.29 8.29 22.56
C TRP A 23 -17.09 9.49 23.09
N ASP A 24 -16.47 10.66 23.21
CA ASP A 24 -17.12 11.85 23.76
C ASP A 24 -18.16 12.43 22.78
N SER A 25 -19.42 12.42 23.20
CA SER A 25 -20.56 12.82 22.37
C SER A 25 -20.46 14.26 21.87
N GLU A 26 -19.95 15.20 22.68
CA GLU A 26 -19.80 16.59 22.27
C GLU A 26 -18.71 16.74 21.20
N ARG A 27 -17.57 16.07 21.37
CA ARG A 27 -16.48 16.02 20.38
C ARG A 27 -16.96 15.43 19.07
N ILE A 28 -17.74 14.35 19.10
CA ILE A 28 -18.31 13.73 17.90
C ILE A 28 -19.22 14.71 17.15
N ILE A 29 -20.15 15.36 17.86
CA ILE A 29 -21.09 16.33 17.26
C ILE A 29 -20.34 17.52 16.67
N ASN A 30 -19.36 18.06 17.40
CA ASN A 30 -18.56 19.19 16.93
C ASN A 30 -17.73 18.83 15.68
N ALA A 31 -17.11 17.65 15.68
CA ALA A 31 -16.37 17.15 14.52
C ALA A 31 -17.28 16.91 13.30
N MET A 32 -18.51 16.42 13.49
CA MET A 32 -19.48 16.30 12.39
C MET A 32 -19.83 17.67 11.80
N ARG A 33 -20.05 18.67 12.64
CA ARG A 33 -20.39 20.05 12.20
C ARG A 33 -19.23 20.74 11.51
N ALA A 34 -18.00 20.46 11.94
CA ALA A 34 -16.78 21.05 11.38
C ALA A 34 -16.29 20.33 10.11
N ALA A 35 -16.77 19.11 9.84
CA ALA A 35 -16.35 18.31 8.70
C ALA A 35 -16.60 19.07 7.38
N ARG A 36 -15.54 19.21 6.58
CA ARG A 36 -15.62 19.81 5.25
C ARG A 36 -15.45 18.72 4.20
N PRO A 37 -16.51 18.36 3.44
CA PRO A 37 -16.47 17.25 2.49
C PRO A 37 -15.54 17.47 1.27
N SER A 38 -14.99 18.67 1.10
CA SER A 38 -14.30 19.09 -0.13
C SER A 38 -12.76 19.10 0.00
N LEU A 39 -12.17 18.27 0.87
CA LEU A 39 -10.73 18.06 0.82
C LEU A 39 -10.41 17.34 -0.50
N GLY A 40 -9.67 17.99 -1.39
CA GLY A 40 -9.26 17.41 -2.67
C GLY A 40 -8.37 16.20 -2.45
N TYR A 41 -8.44 15.21 -3.34
CA TYR A 41 -7.73 13.93 -3.23
C TYR A 41 -6.25 14.12 -2.84
N CYS A 42 -5.85 13.45 -1.75
CA CYS A 42 -4.45 13.36 -1.33
C CYS A 42 -3.90 11.98 -1.68
N ASP A 43 -2.82 11.94 -2.46
CA ASP A 43 -2.16 10.70 -2.88
C ASP A 43 -1.26 10.12 -1.78
N PHE A 44 -1.84 9.71 -0.65
CA PHE A 44 -1.09 9.10 0.46
C PHE A 44 -0.68 7.66 0.17
N TYR A 45 -1.49 6.92 -0.58
CA TYR A 45 -1.36 5.46 -0.74
C TYR A 45 -1.09 5.01 -2.18
N GLY A 46 -0.90 5.96 -3.10
CA GLY A 46 -0.37 5.70 -4.42
C GLY A 46 -1.31 6.07 -5.57
N ASP A 47 -0.68 6.20 -6.72
CA ASP A 47 -1.22 6.61 -8.01
C ASP A 47 -2.08 5.54 -8.71
N GLY A 48 -2.48 4.48 -8.01
CA GLY A 48 -3.22 3.35 -8.57
C GLY A 48 -2.37 2.34 -9.37
N ARG A 49 -1.04 2.52 -9.46
CA ARG A 49 -0.14 1.60 -10.21
C ARG A 49 0.63 0.63 -9.32
N ALA A 50 0.17 0.39 -8.10
CA ALA A 50 0.83 -0.51 -7.15
C ALA A 50 1.04 -1.92 -7.73
N ALA A 51 0.04 -2.47 -8.43
CA ALA A 51 0.11 -3.82 -9.00
C ALA A 51 1.28 -3.98 -9.99
N GLU A 52 1.46 -3.02 -10.92
CA GLU A 52 2.55 -3.04 -11.90
C GLU A 52 3.93 -3.02 -11.22
N ARG A 53 4.08 -2.17 -10.19
CA ARG A 53 5.33 -2.05 -9.42
C ARG A 53 5.62 -3.32 -8.62
N ILE A 54 4.59 -3.95 -8.03
CA ILE A 54 4.72 -5.20 -7.27
C ILE A 54 5.15 -6.33 -8.20
N VAL A 55 4.46 -6.53 -9.33
CA VAL A 55 4.81 -7.57 -10.30
C VAL A 55 6.24 -7.39 -10.81
N GLY A 56 6.62 -6.15 -11.16
CA GLY A 56 8.00 -5.84 -11.57
C GLY A 56 9.03 -6.17 -10.49
N SER A 57 8.74 -5.86 -9.22
CA SER A 57 9.64 -6.15 -8.10
C SER A 57 9.81 -7.66 -7.86
N VAL A 58 8.71 -8.41 -7.90
CA VAL A 58 8.72 -9.87 -7.75
C VAL A 58 9.48 -10.52 -8.91
N ALA A 59 9.18 -10.13 -10.15
CA ALA A 59 9.86 -10.66 -11.33
C ALA A 59 11.38 -10.38 -11.29
N ALA A 60 11.79 -9.20 -10.83
CA ALA A 60 13.20 -8.84 -10.69
C ALA A 60 13.95 -9.72 -9.67
N VAL A 61 13.30 -10.12 -8.57
CA VAL A 61 13.89 -11.06 -7.59
C VAL A 61 14.13 -12.42 -8.24
N PHE A 62 13.15 -12.94 -8.97
CA PHE A 62 13.28 -14.22 -9.66
C PHE A 62 14.33 -14.16 -10.77
N ALA A 63 14.37 -13.09 -11.58
CA ALA A 63 15.38 -12.92 -12.62
C ALA A 63 16.82 -12.94 -12.08
N LYS A 64 17.06 -12.40 -10.87
CA LYS A 64 18.37 -12.47 -10.20
C LYS A 64 18.67 -13.85 -9.61
N GLY A 65 17.66 -14.64 -9.27
CA GLY A 65 17.79 -16.00 -8.74
C GLY A 65 18.00 -17.08 -9.80
N TYR A 66 17.65 -16.81 -11.06
CA TYR A 66 17.86 -17.73 -12.20
C TYR A 66 19.14 -17.45 -13.01
N ASP A 67 20.01 -16.54 -12.56
CA ASP A 67 21.32 -16.29 -13.18
C ASP A 67 22.38 -17.34 -12.79
N CYS A 68 21.93 -18.51 -12.34
CA CYS A 68 22.75 -19.68 -12.03
C CYS A 68 22.25 -20.87 -12.85
N ALA A 69 23.08 -21.29 -13.81
CA ALA A 69 22.95 -22.47 -14.67
C ALA A 69 22.06 -22.34 -15.92
N THR A 70 22.62 -21.75 -16.98
CA THR A 70 22.60 -22.41 -18.28
C THR A 70 23.43 -23.70 -18.18
N THR A 71 22.83 -24.78 -17.71
CA THR A 71 23.39 -26.12 -17.95
C THR A 71 23.20 -26.41 -19.44
N GLU A 72 24.28 -26.23 -20.20
CA GLU A 72 24.47 -26.91 -21.47
C GLU A 72 24.23 -28.41 -21.25
N ILE A 73 23.10 -28.93 -21.71
CA ILE A 73 22.97 -30.37 -21.93
C ILE A 73 23.67 -30.63 -23.25
N SER A 74 24.97 -30.90 -23.15
CA SER A 74 25.78 -31.48 -24.21
C SER A 74 25.10 -32.75 -24.70
N LYS A 75 24.71 -32.75 -25.98
CA LYS A 75 24.49 -33.98 -26.74
C LYS A 75 25.78 -34.78 -26.70
N GLU A 76 25.83 -35.95 -26.06
CA GLU A 76 26.76 -37.03 -26.45
C GLU A 76 26.41 -38.37 -25.80
N GLY A 77 26.36 -39.42 -26.64
CA GLY A 77 26.34 -40.85 -26.28
C GLY A 77 24.96 -41.39 -25.87
N GLY A 78 24.27 -42.26 -26.61
CA GLY A 78 24.76 -43.46 -27.29
C GLY A 78 24.13 -44.68 -26.60
N LEU A 79 23.26 -45.39 -27.32
CA LEU A 79 22.55 -46.61 -26.89
C LEU A 79 23.49 -47.67 -26.28
N PRO A 80 22.95 -48.56 -25.43
CA PRO A 80 22.69 -49.92 -25.94
C PRO A 80 21.21 -50.30 -25.97
#